data_AF-A0A356R7W7-F1
#
_entry.id   AF-A0A356R7W7-F1
#
_cell.length_a   1.000
_cell.length_b   1.000
_cell.length_c   1.000
_cell.angle_alpha   90.00
_cell.angle_beta   90.00
_cell.angle_gamma   90.00
#
_symmetry.space_group_name_H-M   'P 1'
#
loop_
_entity.id
_entity.type
_entity.pdbx_description
1 polymer ?
#
loop_
_entity_poly.entity_id
_entity_poly.type
_entity_poly.pdbx_seq_one_letter_code
_entity_poly.pdbx_strand_id
1 'polypeptide(L)'
;MPPGWVRGDALWQLAKVQAEGNDIQGARLTAGEIQPGGHRDSALRDIAQVQVENGDFAGALRTADGFQGFAFPNPFHLIIHEQIRHGDLDGAMSTALKIPEKFRTAALAQVSLYKAKPGEIQDILKSLSAFSSEEKDEFMPTVVEELAQARQYEQAMAIIAAINLPYLQSLTLERVARVQIKYQEWELAKATGARSGNVRIYQELALAWSQSGKMPEALDWVGHLSDPFAKTYGLIGITEALDISTKKMDSSFR
;
A
#
# COMPACT_ATOMS: atom_id res chain seq x y z
N MET A 1 25.71 -0.30 -17.89
CA MET A 1 24.87 0.85 -17.47
C MET A 1 25.50 2.14 -17.98
N PRO A 2 24.72 3.11 -18.48
CA PRO A 2 25.24 4.42 -18.88
C PRO A 2 25.79 5.19 -17.66
N PRO A 3 26.89 5.96 -17.78
CA PRO A 3 27.51 6.68 -16.66
C PRO A 3 26.56 7.66 -15.93
N GLY A 4 25.64 8.31 -16.66
CA GLY A 4 24.65 9.22 -16.08
C GLY A 4 23.61 8.53 -15.21
N TRP A 5 23.37 7.23 -15.43
CA TRP A 5 22.41 6.44 -14.66
C TRP A 5 22.95 6.16 -13.26
N VAL A 6 24.22 5.74 -13.17
CA VAL A 6 24.91 5.46 -11.90
C VAL A 6 25.04 6.74 -11.05
N ARG A 7 25.35 7.88 -11.68
CA ARG A 7 25.39 9.17 -10.97
C ARG A 7 24.01 9.56 -10.45
N GLY A 8 22.96 9.42 -11.25
CA GLY A 8 21.59 9.74 -10.84
C GLY A 8 21.12 8.90 -9.66
N ASP A 9 21.42 7.60 -9.68
CA ASP A 9 21.11 6.68 -8.58
C ASP A 9 21.86 7.05 -7.29
N ALA A 10 23.17 7.29 -7.38
CA ALA A 10 23.98 7.71 -6.23
C ALA A 10 23.49 9.02 -5.60
N LEU A 11 23.12 10.01 -6.43
CA LEU A 11 22.56 11.27 -5.97
C LEU A 11 21.17 11.10 -5.35
N TRP A 12 20.33 10.21 -5.90
CA TRP A 12 19.05 9.87 -5.29
C TRP A 12 19.23 9.28 -3.90
N GLN A 13 20.10 8.26 -3.75
CA GLN A 13 20.36 7.66 -2.45
C GLN A 13 20.94 8.68 -1.45
N LEU A 14 21.83 9.57 -1.90
CA LEU A 14 22.34 10.65 -1.07
C LEU A 14 21.24 11.61 -0.60
N ALA A 15 20.37 12.03 -1.52
CA ALA A 15 19.25 12.93 -1.19
C ALA A 15 18.30 12.30 -0.17
N LYS A 16 18.01 10.99 -0.31
CA LYS A 16 17.22 10.24 0.66
C LYS A 16 17.87 10.24 2.05
N VAL A 17 19.15 9.87 2.13
CA VAL A 17 19.89 9.82 3.42
C VAL A 17 19.99 11.21 4.06
N GLN A 18 20.17 12.27 3.26
CA GLN A 18 20.13 13.65 3.77
C GLN A 18 18.78 13.99 4.38
N ALA A 19 17.69 13.63 3.71
CA ALA A 19 16.34 13.87 4.23
C ALA A 19 16.08 13.09 5.52
N GLU A 20 16.47 11.81 5.58
CA GLU A 20 16.39 10.97 6.80
C GLU A 20 17.23 11.55 7.95
N GLY A 21 18.34 12.21 7.63
CA GLY A 21 19.15 13.01 8.56
C GLY A 21 18.58 14.39 8.90
N ASN A 22 17.34 14.67 8.49
CA ASN A 22 16.62 15.95 8.65
C ASN A 22 17.26 17.15 7.91
N ASP A 23 18.17 16.91 6.97
CA ASP A 23 18.71 17.91 6.05
C ASP A 23 17.85 18.00 4.77
N ILE A 24 16.62 18.47 4.93
CA ILE A 24 15.66 18.58 3.82
C ILE A 24 16.14 19.56 2.73
N GLN A 25 16.81 20.65 3.13
CA GLN A 25 17.31 21.63 2.18
C GLN A 25 18.45 21.04 1.34
N GLY A 26 19.42 20.38 1.97
CA GLY A 26 20.51 19.69 1.27
C GLY A 26 19.97 18.58 0.37
N ALA A 27 19.00 17.81 0.84
CA ALA A 27 18.35 16.77 0.04
C ALA A 27 17.72 17.32 -1.24
N ARG A 28 16.97 18.43 -1.15
CA ARG A 28 16.34 19.08 -2.31
C ARG A 28 17.37 19.63 -3.30
N LEU A 29 18.48 20.18 -2.82
CA LEU A 29 19.58 20.63 -3.67
C LEU A 29 20.19 19.44 -4.42
N THR A 30 20.50 18.35 -3.72
CA THR A 30 21.02 17.12 -4.32
C THR A 30 20.06 16.55 -5.37
N ALA A 31 18.75 16.50 -5.08
CA ALA A 31 17.75 16.07 -6.05
C ALA A 31 17.68 16.99 -7.29
N GLY A 32 17.95 18.29 -7.13
CA GLY A 32 18.01 19.27 -8.21
C GLY A 32 19.17 19.04 -9.19
N GLU A 33 20.26 18.41 -8.74
CA GLU A 33 21.42 18.04 -9.57
C GLU A 33 21.17 16.78 -10.43
N ILE A 34 20.08 16.06 -10.17
CA ILE A 34 19.70 14.87 -10.93
C ILE A 34 18.99 15.31 -12.22
N GLN A 35 19.38 14.73 -13.34
CA GLN A 35 18.68 14.97 -14.61
C GLN A 35 17.20 14.57 -14.48
N PRO A 36 16.27 15.34 -15.08
CA PRO A 36 14.85 15.01 -15.07
C PRO A 36 14.59 13.57 -15.54
N GLY A 37 13.72 12.84 -14.83
CA GLY A 37 13.44 11.42 -15.06
C GLY A 37 13.28 10.63 -13.76
N GLY A 38 13.30 9.30 -13.87
CA GLY A 38 12.97 8.38 -12.77
C GLY A 38 13.77 8.57 -11.47
N HIS A 39 15.09 8.78 -11.54
CA HIS A 39 15.90 8.98 -10.33
C HIS A 39 15.56 10.30 -9.62
N ARG A 40 15.35 11.38 -10.36
CA ARG A 40 14.96 12.66 -9.76
C ARG A 40 13.60 12.55 -9.11
N ASP A 41 12.64 11.96 -9.81
CA ASP A 41 11.29 11.77 -9.28
C ASP A 41 11.29 10.85 -8.05
N SER A 42 12.14 9.82 -8.03
CA SER A 42 12.30 8.94 -6.86
C SER A 42 12.92 9.69 -5.67
N ALA A 43 13.90 10.57 -5.92
CA ALA A 43 14.47 11.42 -4.88
C ALA A 43 13.43 12.40 -4.32
N LEU A 44 12.66 13.08 -5.17
CA LEU A 44 11.60 13.98 -4.73
C LEU A 44 10.51 13.24 -3.95
N ARG A 45 10.15 12.03 -4.37
CA ARG A 45 9.22 11.16 -3.64
C ARG A 45 9.72 10.83 -2.25
N ASP A 46 10.95 10.35 -2.12
CA ASP A 46 11.49 9.91 -0.82
C ASP A 46 11.69 11.09 0.14
N ILE A 47 12.12 12.25 -0.36
CA ILE A 47 12.21 13.47 0.45
C ILE A 47 10.81 13.88 0.94
N ALA A 48 9.81 13.91 0.05
CA ALA A 48 8.45 14.25 0.41
C ALA A 48 7.87 13.27 1.45
N GLN A 49 8.19 11.96 1.32
CA GLN A 49 7.80 10.94 2.28
C GLN A 49 8.37 11.23 3.67
N VAL A 50 9.68 11.51 3.79
CA VAL A 50 10.29 11.84 5.09
C VAL A 50 9.67 13.12 5.68
N GLN A 51 9.33 14.11 4.85
CA GLN A 51 8.68 15.33 5.32
C GLN A 51 7.27 15.04 5.90
N VAL A 52 6.45 14.21 5.24
CA VAL A 52 5.12 13.90 5.76
C VAL A 52 5.15 13.01 7.00
N GLU A 53 6.10 12.08 7.10
CA GLU A 53 6.34 11.29 8.31
C GLU A 53 6.69 12.19 9.51
N ASN A 54 7.33 13.34 9.26
CA ASN A 54 7.60 14.38 10.26
C ASN A 54 6.48 15.44 10.38
N GLY A 55 5.37 15.29 9.67
CA GLY A 55 4.22 16.21 9.69
C GLY A 55 4.37 17.50 8.86
N ASP A 56 5.45 17.67 8.10
CA ASP A 56 5.67 18.82 7.20
C ASP A 56 4.98 18.63 5.85
N PHE A 57 3.64 18.59 5.84
CA PHE A 57 2.85 18.43 4.61
C PHE A 57 3.06 19.57 3.60
N ALA A 58 3.19 20.81 4.10
CA ALA A 58 3.40 21.98 3.24
C ALA A 58 4.77 21.94 2.57
N GLY A 59 5.81 21.50 3.27
CA GLY A 59 7.13 21.28 2.70
C GLY A 59 7.17 20.09 1.74
N ALA A 60 6.49 18.99 2.06
CA ALA A 60 6.36 17.85 1.17
C ALA A 60 5.75 18.26 -0.19
N LEU A 61 4.72 19.11 -0.17
CA LEU A 61 4.14 19.64 -1.42
C LEU A 61 5.14 20.48 -2.23
N ARG A 62 5.90 21.37 -1.58
CA ARG A 62 6.96 22.15 -2.26
C ARG A 62 8.07 21.28 -2.83
N THR A 63 8.31 20.10 -2.24
CA THR A 63 9.25 19.12 -2.79
C THR A 63 8.63 18.40 -4.00
N ALA A 64 7.35 18.02 -3.90
CA ALA A 64 6.62 17.35 -4.97
C ALA A 64 6.38 18.22 -6.21
N ASP A 65 6.46 19.56 -6.12
CA ASP A 65 6.30 20.47 -7.27
C ASP A 65 7.21 20.15 -8.47
N GLY A 66 8.37 19.53 -8.23
CA GLY A 66 9.31 19.12 -9.28
C GLY A 66 9.00 17.77 -9.94
N PHE A 67 7.99 17.02 -9.47
CA PHE A 67 7.71 15.65 -9.87
C PHE A 67 7.09 15.57 -11.28
N GLN A 68 7.67 14.74 -12.14
CA GLN A 68 7.27 14.63 -13.54
C GLN A 68 6.38 13.42 -13.84
N GLY A 69 6.31 12.40 -12.98
CA GLY A 69 5.44 11.23 -13.16
C GLY A 69 6.20 9.93 -13.47
N PHE A 70 7.52 9.87 -13.23
CA PHE A 70 8.35 8.71 -13.55
C PHE A 70 8.64 7.78 -12.36
N ALA A 71 8.21 8.15 -11.15
CA ALA A 71 8.40 7.32 -9.96
C ALA A 71 7.06 6.99 -9.30
N PHE A 72 6.96 5.77 -8.78
CA PHE A 72 5.78 5.26 -8.08
C PHE A 72 6.14 4.86 -6.63
N PRO A 73 5.24 5.04 -5.66
CA PRO A 73 3.99 5.82 -5.78
C PRO A 73 4.26 7.32 -5.99
N ASN A 74 3.27 8.02 -6.55
CA ASN A 74 3.32 9.47 -6.74
C ASN A 74 3.41 10.19 -5.38
N PRO A 75 4.32 11.16 -5.18
CA PRO A 75 4.43 11.91 -3.92
C PRO A 75 3.13 12.61 -3.50
N PHE A 76 2.31 13.07 -4.44
CA PHE A 76 1.02 13.70 -4.12
C PHE A 76 0.06 12.71 -3.47
N HIS A 77 0.03 11.45 -3.93
CA HIS A 77 -0.76 10.39 -3.31
C HIS A 77 -0.24 10.05 -1.91
N LEU A 78 1.09 10.00 -1.72
CA LEU A 78 1.68 9.78 -0.40
C LEU A 78 1.30 10.88 0.60
N ILE A 79 1.35 12.15 0.17
CA ILE A 79 1.00 13.28 1.03
C ILE A 79 -0.46 13.21 1.44
N ILE A 80 -1.36 12.98 0.48
CA ILE A 80 -2.80 12.84 0.72
C ILE A 80 -3.08 11.67 1.66
N HIS A 81 -2.43 10.52 1.40
CA HIS A 81 -2.56 9.34 2.23
C HIS A 81 -2.19 9.63 3.69
N GLU A 82 -1.05 10.28 3.92
CA GLU A 82 -0.57 10.54 5.27
C GLU A 82 -1.47 11.56 6.00
N GLN A 83 -1.98 12.58 5.30
CA GLN A 83 -3.01 13.47 5.85
C GLN A 83 -4.27 12.70 6.26
N ILE A 84 -4.74 11.78 5.41
CA ILE A 84 -5.90 10.93 5.71
C ILE A 84 -5.63 10.04 6.93
N ARG A 85 -4.45 9.42 7.03
CA ARG A 85 -4.05 8.60 8.18
C ARG A 85 -4.05 9.39 9.49
N HIS A 86 -3.68 10.67 9.43
CA HIS A 86 -3.74 11.59 10.57
C HIS A 86 -5.15 12.16 10.83
N GLY A 87 -6.15 11.76 10.05
CA GLY A 87 -7.53 12.23 10.17
C GLY A 87 -7.80 13.61 9.57
N ASP A 88 -6.80 14.22 8.91
CA ASP A 88 -6.89 15.52 8.26
C ASP A 88 -7.51 15.40 6.85
N LEU A 89 -8.78 14.98 6.80
CA LEU A 89 -9.49 14.80 5.53
C LEU A 89 -9.75 16.13 4.80
N ASP A 90 -9.84 17.24 5.53
CA ASP A 90 -10.05 18.57 4.93
C ASP A 90 -8.75 19.16 4.39
N GLY A 91 -7.62 18.97 5.10
CA GLY A 91 -6.31 19.27 4.57
C GLY A 91 -5.95 18.39 3.37
N ALA A 92 -6.28 17.10 3.39
CA ALA A 92 -6.12 16.21 2.24
C ALA A 92 -6.91 16.71 1.01
N MET A 93 -8.15 17.17 1.20
CA MET A 93 -8.94 17.78 0.14
C MET A 93 -8.32 19.10 -0.36
N SER A 94 -7.86 19.96 0.55
CA SER A 94 -7.17 21.21 0.19
C SER A 94 -5.90 20.94 -0.63
N THR A 95 -5.13 19.94 -0.22
CA THR A 95 -3.93 19.47 -0.91
C THR A 95 -4.30 18.98 -2.32
N ALA A 96 -5.26 18.06 -2.42
CA ALA A 96 -5.71 17.52 -3.70
C ALA A 96 -6.11 18.63 -4.69
N LEU A 97 -6.80 19.68 -4.24
CA LEU A 97 -7.16 20.81 -5.10
C LEU A 97 -5.96 21.61 -5.63
N LYS A 98 -4.83 21.62 -4.91
CA LYS A 98 -3.62 22.40 -5.25
C LYS A 98 -2.65 21.66 -6.16
N ILE A 99 -2.74 20.34 -6.28
CA ILE A 99 -1.77 19.57 -7.09
C ILE A 99 -1.99 19.80 -8.61
N PRO A 100 -0.98 19.51 -9.45
CA PRO A 100 -1.09 19.65 -10.89
C PRO A 100 -2.29 18.88 -11.48
N GLU A 101 -2.91 19.44 -12.53
CA GLU A 101 -4.14 18.91 -13.12
C GLU A 101 -4.04 17.44 -13.50
N LYS A 102 -2.90 17.03 -14.07
CA LYS A 102 -2.62 15.63 -14.45
C LYS A 102 -2.72 14.62 -13.31
N PHE A 103 -2.60 15.05 -12.05
CA PHE A 103 -2.70 14.19 -10.87
C PHE A 103 -3.94 14.48 -10.02
N ARG A 104 -4.55 15.66 -10.22
CA ARG A 104 -5.62 16.20 -9.36
C ARG A 104 -6.84 15.29 -9.28
N THR A 105 -7.28 14.74 -10.41
CA THR A 105 -8.52 13.95 -10.42
C THR A 105 -8.38 12.69 -9.56
N ALA A 106 -7.24 12.01 -9.64
CA ALA A 106 -6.99 10.80 -8.85
C ALA A 106 -6.90 11.15 -7.36
N ALA A 107 -6.18 12.21 -7.02
CA ALA A 107 -6.10 12.73 -5.66
C ALA A 107 -7.47 13.10 -5.07
N LEU A 108 -8.30 13.84 -5.81
CA LEU A 108 -9.64 14.21 -5.36
C LEU A 108 -10.53 12.98 -5.16
N ALA A 109 -10.44 12.01 -6.08
CA ALA A 109 -11.17 10.76 -5.96
C ALA A 109 -10.72 9.95 -4.73
N GLN A 110 -9.42 9.88 -4.44
CA GLN A 110 -8.89 9.21 -3.24
C GLN A 110 -9.54 9.81 -1.98
N VAL A 111 -9.42 11.12 -1.77
CA VAL A 111 -10.00 11.79 -0.59
C VAL A 111 -11.52 11.58 -0.53
N SER A 112 -12.19 11.63 -1.69
CA SER A 112 -13.63 11.42 -1.77
C SER A 112 -14.03 9.99 -1.37
N LEU A 113 -13.28 8.98 -1.81
CA LEU A 113 -13.52 7.57 -1.46
C LEU A 113 -13.39 7.32 0.05
N TYR A 114 -12.47 8.01 0.73
CA TYR A 114 -12.35 7.96 2.18
C TYR A 114 -13.48 8.66 2.93
N LYS A 115 -14.05 9.72 2.36
CA LYS A 115 -15.20 10.44 2.93
C LYS A 115 -16.54 9.75 2.61
N ALA A 116 -16.56 8.89 1.59
CA ALA A 116 -17.79 8.35 1.01
C ALA A 116 -18.53 7.43 1.98
N LYS A 117 -19.86 7.56 1.99
CA LYS A 117 -20.75 6.50 2.45
C LYS A 117 -20.83 5.39 1.40
N PRO A 118 -21.17 4.15 1.77
CA PRO A 118 -21.25 3.02 0.82
C PRO A 118 -22.06 3.29 -0.45
N GLY A 119 -23.17 4.03 -0.34
CA GLY A 119 -24.01 4.41 -1.49
C GLY A 119 -23.39 5.46 -2.43
N GLU A 120 -22.39 6.22 -1.98
CA GLU A 120 -21.76 7.33 -2.73
C GLU A 120 -20.56 6.86 -3.55
N ILE A 121 -19.99 5.69 -3.21
CA ILE A 121 -18.79 5.13 -3.87
C ILE A 121 -19.03 4.95 -5.36
N GLN A 122 -20.21 4.45 -5.76
CA GLN A 122 -20.53 4.21 -7.16
C GLN A 122 -20.49 5.50 -7.99
N ASP A 123 -20.93 6.62 -7.43
CA ASP A 123 -20.91 7.89 -8.14
C ASP A 123 -19.49 8.46 -8.24
N ILE A 124 -18.66 8.26 -7.21
CA ILE A 124 -17.23 8.60 -7.27
C ILE A 124 -16.52 7.75 -8.32
N LEU A 125 -16.78 6.43 -8.36
CA LEU A 125 -16.21 5.54 -9.36
C LEU A 125 -16.66 5.88 -10.79
N LYS A 126 -17.90 6.33 -11.00
CA LYS A 126 -18.35 6.84 -12.30
C LYS A 126 -17.59 8.09 -12.74
N SER A 127 -17.24 8.97 -11.81
CA SER A 127 -16.45 10.17 -12.12
C SER A 127 -15.04 9.84 -12.63
N LEU A 128 -14.52 8.66 -12.28
CA LEU A 128 -13.26 8.10 -12.78
C LEU A 128 -13.41 7.41 -14.14
N SER A 129 -14.56 7.52 -14.81
CA SER A 129 -14.79 6.91 -16.13
C SER A 129 -13.79 7.39 -17.19
N ALA A 130 -13.31 8.63 -17.08
CA ALA A 130 -12.34 9.22 -17.98
C ALA A 130 -10.90 8.65 -17.84
N PHE A 131 -10.63 7.89 -16.77
CA PHE A 131 -9.30 7.32 -16.54
C PHE A 131 -9.04 6.20 -17.54
N SER A 132 -7.80 6.14 -18.04
CA SER A 132 -7.30 5.00 -18.80
C SER A 132 -7.32 3.72 -17.95
N SER A 133 -7.16 2.56 -18.60
CA SER A 133 -6.97 1.30 -17.88
C SER A 133 -5.77 1.37 -16.95
N GLU A 134 -4.65 1.89 -17.44
CA GLU A 134 -3.39 2.00 -16.70
C GLU A 134 -3.55 2.90 -15.47
N GLU A 135 -4.24 4.04 -15.60
CA GLU A 135 -4.50 4.94 -14.48
C GLU A 135 -5.38 4.27 -13.40
N LYS A 136 -6.39 3.49 -13.80
CA LYS A 136 -7.23 2.74 -12.85
C LYS A 136 -6.47 1.61 -12.16
N ASP A 137 -5.62 0.91 -12.91
CA ASP A 137 -4.81 -0.19 -12.42
C ASP A 137 -3.74 0.26 -11.43
N GLU A 138 -3.22 1.48 -11.59
CA GLU A 138 -2.33 2.12 -10.63
C GLU A 138 -3.08 2.62 -9.39
N PHE A 139 -4.19 3.31 -9.61
CA PHE A 139 -4.92 4.04 -8.57
C PHE A 139 -5.71 3.11 -7.64
N MET A 140 -6.54 2.22 -8.19
CA MET A 140 -7.54 1.48 -7.42
C MET A 140 -6.94 0.51 -6.40
N PRO A 141 -5.92 -0.33 -6.73
CA PRO A 141 -5.34 -1.25 -5.75
C PRO A 141 -4.69 -0.52 -4.58
N THR A 142 -4.06 0.63 -4.85
CA THR A 142 -3.44 1.47 -3.84
C THR A 142 -4.49 1.99 -2.87
N VAL A 143 -5.54 2.67 -3.37
CA VAL A 143 -6.62 3.19 -2.51
C VAL A 143 -7.31 2.08 -1.72
N VAL A 144 -7.52 0.92 -2.32
CA VAL A 144 -8.13 -0.24 -1.62
C VAL A 144 -7.26 -0.74 -0.47
N GLU A 145 -5.96 -0.90 -0.68
CA GLU A 145 -5.03 -1.32 0.36
C GLU A 145 -5.02 -0.32 1.51
N GLU A 146 -5.03 0.98 1.19
CA GLU A 146 -5.06 2.01 2.22
C GLU A 146 -6.39 2.06 3.01
N LEU A 147 -7.54 1.93 2.33
CA LEU A 147 -8.85 1.79 2.98
C LEU A 147 -8.87 0.57 3.90
N ALA A 148 -8.28 -0.55 3.47
CA ALA A 148 -8.14 -1.74 4.31
C ALA A 148 -7.23 -1.49 5.54
N GLN A 149 -6.15 -0.72 5.40
CA GLN A 149 -5.31 -0.30 6.55
C GLN A 149 -6.09 0.55 7.55
N ALA A 150 -7.03 1.36 7.06
CA ALA A 150 -7.99 2.14 7.86
C ALA A 150 -9.20 1.33 8.33
N ARG A 151 -9.24 0.01 8.07
CA ARG A 151 -10.35 -0.91 8.38
C ARG A 151 -11.69 -0.55 7.73
N GLN A 152 -11.65 0.24 6.66
CA GLN A 152 -12.80 0.61 5.83
C GLN A 152 -13.07 -0.48 4.78
N TYR A 153 -13.35 -1.70 5.23
CA TYR A 153 -13.46 -2.88 4.35
C TYR A 153 -14.65 -2.83 3.40
N GLU A 154 -15.74 -2.19 3.79
CA GLU A 154 -16.92 -2.04 2.92
C GLU A 154 -16.57 -1.19 1.70
N GLN A 155 -15.92 -0.04 1.93
CA GLN A 155 -15.44 0.84 0.87
C GLN A 155 -14.44 0.13 -0.04
N ALA A 156 -13.45 -0.54 0.57
CA ALA A 156 -12.45 -1.33 -0.14
C ALA A 156 -13.09 -2.38 -1.07
N MET A 157 -14.07 -3.15 -0.56
CA MET A 157 -14.75 -4.19 -1.32
C MET A 157 -15.62 -3.65 -2.46
N ALA A 158 -16.23 -2.48 -2.28
CA ALA A 158 -17.00 -1.82 -3.33
C ALA A 158 -16.11 -1.40 -4.51
N ILE A 159 -14.90 -0.90 -4.24
CA ILE A 159 -13.93 -0.55 -5.29
C ILE A 159 -13.40 -1.81 -5.97
N ILE A 160 -13.07 -2.88 -5.23
CA ILE A 160 -12.65 -4.16 -5.80
C ILE A 160 -13.68 -4.71 -6.78
N ALA A 161 -14.97 -4.57 -6.47
CA ALA A 161 -16.05 -5.01 -7.36
C ALA A 161 -16.11 -4.24 -8.68
N ALA A 162 -15.54 -3.03 -8.74
CA ALA A 162 -15.45 -2.21 -9.95
C ALA A 162 -14.16 -2.42 -10.75
N ILE A 163 -13.20 -3.19 -10.24
CA ILE A 163 -11.99 -3.57 -10.99
C ILE A 163 -12.38 -4.61 -12.06
N ASN A 164 -12.23 -4.23 -13.33
CA ASN A 164 -12.64 -5.07 -14.46
C ASN A 164 -11.65 -6.19 -14.78
N LEU A 165 -10.38 -6.05 -14.41
CA LEU A 165 -9.34 -7.04 -14.70
C LEU A 165 -9.33 -8.12 -13.60
N PRO A 166 -9.67 -9.39 -13.91
CA PRO A 166 -9.77 -10.44 -12.89
C PRO A 166 -8.47 -10.67 -12.12
N TYR A 167 -7.33 -10.56 -12.80
CA TYR A 167 -6.01 -10.67 -12.16
C TYR A 167 -5.79 -9.57 -11.11
N LEU A 168 -6.09 -8.31 -11.44
CA LEU A 168 -5.95 -7.20 -10.48
C LEU A 168 -6.96 -7.29 -9.36
N GLN A 169 -8.18 -7.76 -9.64
CA GLN A 169 -9.19 -7.99 -8.61
C GLN A 169 -8.69 -9.03 -7.59
N SER A 170 -8.14 -10.15 -8.07
CA SER A 170 -7.52 -11.19 -7.25
C SER A 170 -6.35 -10.64 -6.43
N LEU A 171 -5.39 -9.97 -7.06
CA LEU A 171 -4.24 -9.35 -6.40
C LEU A 171 -4.65 -8.34 -5.33
N THR A 172 -5.69 -7.56 -5.59
CA THR A 172 -6.18 -6.54 -4.64
C THR A 172 -6.88 -7.19 -3.45
N LEU A 173 -7.65 -8.26 -3.67
CA LEU A 173 -8.22 -9.07 -2.58
C LEU A 173 -7.12 -9.67 -1.69
N GLU A 174 -6.03 -10.16 -2.29
CA GLU A 174 -4.88 -10.68 -1.52
C GLU A 174 -4.28 -9.62 -0.59
N ARG A 175 -4.10 -8.39 -1.08
CA ARG A 175 -3.59 -7.27 -0.26
C ARG A 175 -4.51 -7.00 0.93
N VAL A 176 -5.83 -6.94 0.70
CA VAL A 176 -6.81 -6.75 1.79
C VAL A 176 -6.75 -7.90 2.79
N ALA A 177 -6.66 -9.15 2.31
CA ALA A 177 -6.55 -10.33 3.18
C ALA A 177 -5.28 -10.27 4.06
N ARG A 178 -4.13 -9.86 3.50
CA ARG A 178 -2.88 -9.67 4.27
C ARG A 178 -3.02 -8.60 5.34
N VAL A 179 -3.73 -7.49 5.04
CA VAL A 179 -4.01 -6.46 6.03
C VAL A 179 -4.91 -6.99 7.16
N GLN A 180 -5.95 -7.77 6.81
CA GLN A 180 -6.81 -8.42 7.80
C GLN A 180 -6.03 -9.42 8.68
N ILE A 181 -5.12 -10.20 8.09
CA ILE A 181 -4.20 -11.09 8.82
C ILE A 181 -3.34 -10.29 9.81
N LYS A 182 -2.74 -9.18 9.37
CA LYS A 182 -1.92 -8.29 10.22
C LYS A 182 -2.71 -7.79 11.44
N TYR A 183 -3.99 -7.49 11.27
CA TYR A 183 -4.88 -7.07 12.35
C TYR A 183 -5.57 -8.21 13.10
N GLN A 184 -5.23 -9.48 12.80
CA GLN A 184 -5.78 -10.69 13.40
C GLN A 184 -7.30 -10.85 13.21
N GLU A 185 -7.82 -10.35 12.08
CA GLU A 185 -9.23 -10.43 11.70
C GLU A 185 -9.50 -11.71 10.90
N TRP A 186 -9.27 -12.86 11.54
CA TRP A 186 -9.18 -14.18 10.89
C TRP A 186 -10.38 -14.55 10.03
N GLU A 187 -11.61 -14.28 10.50
CA GLU A 187 -12.82 -14.58 9.72
C GLU A 187 -12.92 -13.77 8.43
N LEU A 188 -12.60 -12.47 8.51
CA LEU A 188 -12.58 -11.60 7.33
C LEU A 188 -11.46 -12.01 6.38
N ALA A 189 -10.25 -12.26 6.92
CA ALA A 189 -9.10 -12.70 6.14
C ALA A 189 -9.39 -14.01 5.38
N LYS A 190 -10.06 -14.98 6.01
CA LYS A 190 -10.48 -16.23 5.37
C LYS A 190 -11.44 -15.97 4.22
N ALA A 191 -12.48 -15.17 4.44
CA ALA A 191 -13.48 -14.87 3.43
C ALA A 191 -12.88 -14.09 2.24
N THR A 192 -12.07 -13.07 2.51
CA THR A 192 -11.38 -12.28 1.48
C THR A 192 -10.35 -13.12 0.72
N GLY A 193 -9.55 -13.92 1.44
CA GLY A 193 -8.55 -14.81 0.86
C GLY A 193 -9.16 -15.85 -0.06
N ALA A 194 -10.26 -16.49 0.35
CA ALA A 194 -10.98 -17.43 -0.50
C ALA A 194 -11.50 -16.79 -1.81
N ARG A 195 -11.98 -15.54 -1.74
CA ARG A 195 -12.42 -14.79 -2.92
C ARG A 195 -11.28 -14.42 -3.87
N SER A 196 -10.05 -14.28 -3.36
CA SER A 196 -8.88 -14.02 -4.22
C SER A 196 -8.51 -15.21 -5.10
N GLY A 197 -8.83 -16.43 -4.66
CA GLY A 197 -8.44 -17.68 -5.34
C GLY A 197 -6.95 -18.04 -5.20
N ASN A 198 -6.16 -17.24 -4.48
CA ASN A 198 -4.73 -17.51 -4.32
C ASN A 198 -4.46 -18.41 -3.11
N VAL A 199 -3.97 -19.62 -3.40
CA VAL A 199 -3.62 -20.64 -2.40
C VAL A 199 -2.57 -20.18 -1.38
N ARG A 200 -1.72 -19.22 -1.73
CA ARG A 200 -0.67 -18.68 -0.86
C ARG A 200 -1.24 -17.96 0.37
N ILE A 201 -2.43 -17.36 0.25
CA ILE A 201 -3.09 -16.71 1.39
C ILE A 201 -3.43 -17.72 2.49
N TYR A 202 -3.76 -18.97 2.15
CA TYR A 202 -4.04 -20.00 3.15
C TYR A 202 -2.81 -20.34 3.99
N GLN A 203 -1.63 -20.40 3.37
CA GLN A 203 -0.36 -20.59 4.07
C GLN A 203 -0.09 -19.44 5.03
N GLU A 204 -0.18 -18.20 4.55
CA GLU A 204 0.10 -17.00 5.36
C GLU A 204 -0.87 -16.85 6.53
N LEU A 205 -2.16 -17.11 6.28
CA LEU A 205 -3.18 -17.07 7.31
C LEU A 205 -2.93 -18.16 8.36
N ALA A 206 -2.67 -19.41 7.94
CA ALA A 206 -2.41 -20.51 8.86
C ALA A 206 -1.14 -20.28 9.70
N LEU A 207 -0.07 -19.78 9.07
CA LEU A 207 1.18 -19.40 9.74
C LEU A 207 0.95 -18.30 10.79
N ALA A 208 0.36 -17.17 10.39
CA ALA A 208 0.15 -16.03 11.28
C ALA A 208 -0.83 -16.34 12.41
N TRP A 209 -1.91 -17.06 12.10
CA TRP A 209 -2.91 -17.47 13.08
C TRP A 209 -2.29 -18.42 14.12
N SER A 210 -1.46 -19.37 13.67
CA SER A 210 -0.71 -20.27 14.55
C SER A 210 0.29 -19.52 15.45
N GLN A 211 1.04 -18.57 14.88
CA GLN A 211 2.00 -17.73 15.62
C GLN A 211 1.31 -16.80 16.63
N SER A 212 0.02 -16.49 16.45
CA SER A 212 -0.77 -15.74 17.43
C SER A 212 -1.17 -16.54 18.68
N GLY A 213 -0.71 -17.80 18.79
CA GLY A 213 -1.05 -18.69 19.91
C GLY A 213 -2.34 -19.49 19.71
N LYS A 214 -2.92 -19.45 18.50
CA LYS A 214 -4.20 -20.08 18.14
C LYS A 214 -4.02 -21.21 17.11
N MET A 215 -2.97 -22.01 17.33
CA MET A 215 -2.62 -23.16 16.49
C MET A 215 -3.75 -24.20 16.40
N PRO A 216 -4.44 -24.59 17.50
CA PRO A 216 -5.55 -25.54 17.41
C PRO A 216 -6.67 -25.07 16.48
N GLU A 217 -7.03 -23.79 16.52
CA GLU A 217 -8.04 -23.19 15.67
C GLU A 217 -7.60 -23.13 14.20
N ALA A 218 -6.33 -22.81 13.95
CA ALA A 218 -5.75 -22.85 12.61
C ALA A 218 -5.76 -24.28 12.03
N LEU A 219 -5.39 -25.28 12.83
CA LEU A 219 -5.44 -26.70 12.46
C LEU A 219 -6.86 -27.17 12.15
N ASP A 220 -7.83 -26.83 13.01
CA ASP A 220 -9.23 -27.16 12.81
C ASP A 220 -9.75 -26.56 11.50
N TRP A 221 -9.50 -25.27 11.27
CA TRP A 221 -9.88 -24.60 10.03
C TRP A 221 -9.26 -25.26 8.80
N VAL A 222 -7.94 -25.48 8.78
CA VAL A 222 -7.25 -26.14 7.66
C VAL A 222 -7.77 -27.57 7.45
N GLY A 223 -8.10 -28.28 8.53
CA GLY A 223 -8.69 -29.61 8.50
C GLY A 223 -10.02 -29.68 7.75
N HIS A 224 -10.82 -28.60 7.84
CA HIS A 224 -12.12 -28.46 7.19
C HIS A 224 -12.07 -27.85 5.77
N LEU A 225 -10.89 -27.47 5.26
CA LEU A 225 -10.77 -27.02 3.86
C LEU A 225 -11.04 -28.19 2.91
N SER A 226 -11.99 -27.97 1.99
CA SER A 226 -12.40 -28.94 0.97
C SER A 226 -11.45 -28.95 -0.23
N ASP A 227 -10.88 -27.80 -0.59
CA ASP A 227 -9.91 -27.69 -1.68
C ASP A 227 -8.55 -28.30 -1.25
N PRO A 228 -8.04 -29.32 -1.98
CA PRO A 228 -6.80 -30.00 -1.61
C PRO A 228 -5.56 -29.09 -1.63
N PHE A 229 -5.53 -28.09 -2.52
CA PHE A 229 -4.40 -27.16 -2.59
C PHE A 229 -4.45 -26.20 -1.41
N ALA A 230 -5.59 -25.59 -1.12
CA ALA A 230 -5.79 -24.74 0.05
C ALA A 230 -5.43 -25.47 1.34
N LYS A 231 -5.84 -26.74 1.47
CA LYS A 231 -5.48 -27.59 2.61
C LYS A 231 -3.97 -27.82 2.70
N THR A 232 -3.32 -28.14 1.59
CA THR A 232 -1.86 -28.35 1.53
C THR A 232 -1.11 -27.10 1.96
N TYR A 233 -1.45 -25.93 1.40
CA TYR A 233 -0.81 -24.66 1.77
C TYR A 233 -1.09 -24.25 3.21
N GLY A 234 -2.30 -24.48 3.72
CA GLY A 234 -2.61 -24.28 5.14
C GLY A 234 -1.75 -25.14 6.07
N LEU A 235 -1.55 -26.42 5.73
CA LEU A 235 -0.68 -27.33 6.50
C LEU A 235 0.80 -26.91 6.44
N ILE A 236 1.27 -26.40 5.29
CA ILE A 236 2.61 -25.82 5.16
C ILE A 236 2.77 -24.66 6.16
N GLY A 237 1.81 -23.73 6.21
CA GLY A 237 1.87 -22.58 7.13
C GLY A 237 1.89 -22.98 8.60
N ILE A 238 1.10 -23.98 8.99
CA ILE A 238 1.12 -24.59 10.34
C ILE A 238 2.50 -25.18 10.65
N THR A 239 3.08 -25.92 9.70
CA THR A 239 4.39 -26.57 9.87
C THR A 239 5.51 -25.54 10.02
N GLU A 240 5.47 -24.46 9.24
CA GLU A 240 6.40 -23.32 9.36
C GLU A 240 6.29 -22.64 10.74
N ALA A 241 5.07 -22.48 11.27
CA ALA A 241 4.86 -21.92 12.60
C ALA A 241 5.50 -22.79 13.71
N LEU A 242 5.42 -24.13 13.57
CA LEU A 242 6.05 -25.08 14.48
C LEU A 242 7.59 -24.98 14.43
N ASP A 243 8.18 -24.97 13.23
CA ASP A 243 9.64 -24.85 13.05
C ASP A 243 10.20 -23.52 13.60
N ILE A 244 9.46 -22.42 13.46
CA ILE A 244 9.85 -21.14 14.06
C ILE A 244 9.79 -21.20 15.58
N SER A 245 8.79 -21.88 16.14
CA SER A 245 8.62 -22.02 17.59
C SER A 245 9.71 -22.88 18.21
N THR A 246 10.12 -23.97 17.55
CA THR A 246 11.22 -24.83 18.02
C THR A 246 12.56 -24.11 18.01
N LYS A 247 12.89 -23.40 16.92
CA LYS A 247 14.13 -22.61 16.82
C LYS A 247 14.24 -21.52 17.90
N LYS A 248 13.13 -20.86 18.24
CA LYS A 248 13.11 -19.86 19.33
C LYS A 248 13.41 -20.48 20.69
N MET A 249 12.87 -21.66 20.97
CA MET A 249 13.16 -22.38 22.21
C MET A 249 14.65 -22.73 22.28
N ASP A 250 15.23 -23.31 21.22
CA ASP A 250 16.65 -23.68 21.20
C ASP A 250 17.61 -22.47 21.36
N SER A 251 17.24 -21.29 20.85
CA SER A 251 18.03 -20.06 21.05
C SER A 251 17.95 -19.47 22.46
N SER A 252 16.91 -19.78 23.23
CA SER A 252 16.72 -19.26 24.60
C SER A 252 17.52 -20.00 25.68
N PHE A 253 18.17 -21.11 25.31
CA PHE A 253 19.01 -21.92 26.19
C PHE A 253 20.53 -21.72 25.97
N ARG A 254 20.94 -20.75 25.16
CA ARG A 254 22.34 -20.36 24.92
C ARG A 254 22.61 -18.96 25.46
#